data_AF-A0AB73LHP1-F1
#
_entry.id   AF-A0AB73LHP1-F1
#
_cell.length_a   1.000
_cell.length_b   1.000
_cell.length_c   1.000
_cell.angle_alpha   90.00
_cell.angle_beta   90.00
_cell.angle_gamma   90.00
#
_symmetry.space_group_name_H-M   'P 1'
#
loop_
_entity.id
_entity.type
_entity.pdbx_description
1 polymer ?
#
loop_
_entity_poly.entity_id
_entity_poly.type
_entity_poly.pdbx_seq_one_letter_code
_entity_poly.pdbx_strand_id
1 'polypeptide(L)'
;MTHLGFRRARSEENKRQRAATIVEAARSLALESGVASVTLTGLANRAGVHHSAVRRYFSSHKEVLLRLSTEGMAALAESVCSALDGSRERSPADVGAVLSRALIEAPLFCDLLGSHYLHLEHEVELGQVREAQRVNQAAAMTMVDAIERAVPELDRNSALDIVTSAFALSGMLWQFTHPPEGLEHDFKEEPGFPQDWDTDFASTLTRLLTATCIGAAKTP
;
A
#
# COMPACT_ATOMS: atom_id res chain seq x y z
N MET A 1 13.67 42.59 17.91
CA MET A 1 13.49 41.23 18.45
C MET A 1 12.73 40.34 17.45
N THR A 2 13.38 39.93 16.35
CA THR A 2 12.70 39.22 15.22
C THR A 2 13.49 38.02 14.69
N HIS A 3 14.50 37.53 15.42
CA HIS A 3 15.43 36.51 14.91
C HIS A 3 15.20 35.07 15.41
N LEU A 4 14.30 34.85 16.37
CA LEU A 4 14.04 33.53 16.97
C LEU A 4 13.06 32.68 16.15
N GLY A 5 12.08 33.29 15.48
CA GLY A 5 11.09 32.58 14.65
C GLY A 5 11.69 32.01 13.35
N PHE A 6 12.49 32.80 12.64
CA PHE A 6 13.13 32.38 11.39
C PHE A 6 14.13 31.23 11.59
N ARG A 7 14.89 31.24 12.70
CA ARG A 7 15.87 30.19 13.00
C ARG A 7 15.22 28.86 13.41
N ARG A 8 14.07 28.92 14.11
CA ARG A 8 13.26 27.72 14.43
C ARG A 8 12.60 27.13 13.18
N ALA A 9 11.98 27.97 12.35
CA ALA A 9 11.36 27.52 11.10
C ALA A 9 12.37 26.82 10.17
N ARG A 10 13.58 27.38 9.99
CA ARG A 10 14.64 26.75 9.20
C ARG A 10 15.16 25.45 9.82
N SER A 11 15.17 25.33 11.14
CA SER A 11 15.56 24.10 11.84
C SER A 11 14.51 23.00 11.68
N GLU A 12 13.23 23.34 11.78
CA GLU A 12 12.13 22.39 11.54
C GLU A 12 12.09 21.95 10.07
N GLU A 13 12.33 22.87 9.14
CA GLU A 13 12.41 22.55 7.71
C GLU A 13 13.58 21.60 7.42
N ASN A 14 14.77 21.89 7.96
CA ASN A 14 15.90 20.97 7.85
C ASN A 14 15.60 19.59 8.46
N LYS A 15 14.86 19.54 9.57
CA LYS A 15 14.46 18.28 10.21
C LYS A 15 13.49 17.49 9.33
N ARG A 16 12.50 18.17 8.73
CA ARG A 16 11.55 17.57 7.77
C ARG A 16 12.25 17.05 6.53
N GLN A 17 13.16 17.85 5.95
CA GLN A 17 13.93 17.46 4.78
C GLN A 17 14.77 16.21 5.06
N ARG A 18 15.38 16.11 6.25
CA ARG A 18 16.15 14.91 6.64
C ARG A 18 15.26 13.69 6.82
N ALA A 19 14.10 13.83 7.45
CA ALA A 19 13.13 12.73 7.55
C ALA A 19 12.64 12.28 6.16
N ALA A 20 12.37 13.22 5.25
CA ALA A 20 11.97 12.91 3.88
C ALA A 20 13.08 12.15 3.11
N THR A 21 14.34 12.56 3.25
CA THR A 21 15.48 11.82 2.65
C THR A 21 15.57 10.37 3.14
N ILE A 22 15.31 10.14 4.43
CA ILE A 22 15.31 8.77 4.98
C ILE A 22 14.13 7.97 4.41
N VAL A 23 12.94 8.54 4.35
CA VAL A 23 11.76 7.88 3.75
C VAL A 23 12.02 7.52 2.30
N GLU A 24 12.63 8.42 1.53
CA GLU A 24 12.96 8.18 0.12
C GLU A 24 14.04 7.10 -0.04
N ALA A 25 15.02 7.06 0.85
CA ALA A 25 16.01 5.97 0.87
C ALA A 25 15.35 4.61 1.14
N ALA A 26 14.36 4.55 2.04
CA ALA A 26 13.59 3.33 2.28
C ALA A 26 12.74 2.95 1.06
N ARG A 27 12.09 3.93 0.41
CA ARG A 27 11.31 3.71 -0.81
C ARG A 27 12.16 3.09 -1.92
N SER A 28 13.32 3.68 -2.18
CA SER A 28 14.27 3.21 -3.19
C SER A 28 14.78 1.80 -2.88
N LEU A 29 15.14 1.50 -1.62
CA LEU A 29 15.54 0.14 -1.23
C LEU A 29 14.41 -0.88 -1.40
N ALA A 30 13.20 -0.54 -0.97
CA ALA A 30 12.05 -1.44 -1.05
C ALA A 30 11.66 -1.74 -2.51
N LEU A 31 11.74 -0.75 -3.40
CA LEU A 31 11.51 -0.95 -4.84
C LEU A 31 12.61 -1.79 -5.50
N GLU A 32 13.84 -1.72 -5.03
CA GLU A 32 14.99 -2.45 -5.61
C GLU A 32 15.08 -3.90 -5.14
N SER A 33 14.73 -4.17 -3.87
CA SER A 33 15.05 -5.46 -3.24
C SER A 33 13.88 -6.05 -2.44
N GLY A 34 12.70 -5.46 -2.53
CA GLY A 34 11.53 -5.84 -1.76
C GLY A 34 11.53 -5.25 -0.34
N VAL A 35 10.33 -5.09 0.22
CA VAL A 35 10.08 -4.52 1.56
C VAL A 35 10.75 -5.36 2.65
N ALA A 36 10.69 -6.69 2.54
CA ALA A 36 11.26 -7.61 3.52
C ALA A 36 12.78 -7.48 3.67
N SER A 37 13.48 -7.00 2.63
CA SER A 37 14.93 -6.83 2.60
C SER A 37 15.40 -5.51 3.23
N VAL A 38 14.48 -4.60 3.54
CA VAL A 38 14.84 -3.28 4.09
C VAL A 38 15.29 -3.42 5.53
N THR A 39 16.55 -3.08 5.80
CA THR A 39 17.13 -3.07 7.15
C THR A 39 17.50 -1.64 7.59
N LEU A 40 17.64 -1.42 8.90
CA LEU A 40 18.12 -0.13 9.43
C LEU A 40 19.50 0.24 8.87
N THR A 41 20.40 -0.74 8.72
CA THR A 41 21.74 -0.53 8.18
C THR A 41 21.70 -0.20 6.70
N GLY A 42 20.93 -0.95 5.90
CA GLY A 42 20.74 -0.67 4.47
C GLY A 42 20.17 0.74 4.26
N LEU A 43 19.15 1.09 5.05
CA LEU A 43 18.53 2.42 5.04
C LEU A 43 19.53 3.53 5.37
N ALA A 44 20.32 3.37 6.43
CA ALA A 44 21.33 4.35 6.83
C ALA A 44 22.37 4.57 5.72
N ASN A 45 22.86 3.46 5.13
CA ASN A 45 23.80 3.49 4.02
C ASN A 45 23.22 4.22 2.79
N ARG A 46 21.98 3.88 2.39
CA ARG A 46 21.30 4.51 1.25
C ARG A 46 21.04 6.00 1.48
N ALA A 47 20.67 6.39 2.70
CA ALA A 47 20.46 7.80 3.06
C ALA A 47 21.78 8.58 3.27
N GLY A 48 22.94 7.94 3.20
CA GLY A 48 24.25 8.57 3.41
C GLY A 48 24.44 9.08 4.84
N VAL A 49 23.85 8.40 5.82
CA VAL A 49 23.91 8.78 7.25
C VAL A 49 24.32 7.60 8.11
N HIS A 50 24.83 7.88 9.31
CA HIS A 50 25.05 6.84 10.31
C HIS A 50 23.72 6.33 10.90
N HIS A 51 23.63 5.06 11.30
CA HIS A 51 22.39 4.46 11.82
C HIS A 51 21.81 5.23 13.03
N SER A 52 22.67 5.78 13.90
CA SER A 52 22.23 6.59 15.05
C SER A 52 21.56 7.90 14.63
N ALA A 53 21.88 8.42 13.44
CA ALA A 53 21.20 9.60 12.89
C ALA A 53 19.78 9.24 12.43
N VAL A 54 19.57 8.06 11.85
CA VAL A 54 18.21 7.55 11.50
C VAL A 54 17.36 7.44 12.75
N ARG A 55 17.92 6.87 13.84
CA ARG A 55 17.24 6.72 15.14
C ARG A 55 16.80 8.03 15.82
N ARG A 56 17.29 9.19 15.36
CA ARG A 56 16.85 10.51 15.84
C ARG A 56 15.54 10.97 15.19
N TYR A 57 15.15 10.39 14.06
CA TYR A 57 13.95 10.73 13.31
C TYR A 57 12.89 9.63 13.37
N PHE A 58 13.33 8.37 13.44
CA PHE A 58 12.46 7.19 13.48
C PHE A 58 13.00 6.19 14.50
N SER A 59 12.15 5.65 15.36
CA SER A 59 12.47 4.63 16.37
C SER A 59 13.06 3.36 15.73
N SER A 60 12.55 2.97 14.56
CA SER A 60 12.98 1.80 13.80
C SER A 60 12.86 2.01 12.29
N HIS A 61 13.45 1.11 11.49
CA HIS A 61 13.23 1.09 10.04
C HIS A 61 11.77 0.72 9.71
N LYS A 62 11.11 -0.06 10.58
CA LYS A 62 9.69 -0.41 10.45
C LYS A 62 8.76 0.79 10.60
N GLU A 63 9.13 1.79 11.41
CA GLU A 63 8.40 3.06 11.45
C GLU A 63 8.46 3.81 10.11
N VAL A 64 9.59 3.73 9.41
CA VAL A 64 9.75 4.31 8.06
C VAL A 64 8.87 3.56 7.05
N LEU A 65 8.84 2.23 7.12
CA LEU A 65 7.98 1.40 6.27
C LEU A 65 6.49 1.64 6.57
N LEU A 66 6.11 1.80 7.84
CA LEU A 66 4.75 2.16 8.24
C LEU A 66 4.33 3.49 7.60
N ARG A 67 5.21 4.50 7.65
CA ARG A 67 4.97 5.79 6.99
C ARG A 67 4.82 5.65 5.48
N LEU A 68 5.69 4.87 4.82
CA LEU A 68 5.56 4.59 3.38
C LEU A 68 4.22 3.92 3.05
N SER A 69 3.75 3.02 3.91
CA SER A 69 2.46 2.36 3.76
C SER A 69 1.30 3.36 3.89
N THR A 70 1.38 4.30 4.84
CA THR A 70 0.38 5.38 4.96
C THR A 70 0.37 6.30 3.74
N GLU A 71 1.54 6.66 3.22
CA GLU A 71 1.66 7.45 1.99
C GLU A 71 1.08 6.70 0.77
N GLY A 72 1.35 5.39 0.67
CA GLY A 72 0.81 4.53 -0.39
C GLY A 72 -0.72 4.40 -0.31
N MET A 73 -1.27 4.24 0.89
CA MET A 73 -2.72 4.17 1.10
C MET A 73 -3.43 5.46 0.67
N ALA A 74 -2.85 6.61 1.00
CA ALA A 74 -3.39 7.91 0.59
C ALA A 74 -3.37 8.08 -0.93
N ALA A 75 -2.25 7.76 -1.58
CA ALA A 75 -2.11 7.85 -3.04
C ALA A 75 -3.06 6.88 -3.77
N LEU A 76 -3.22 5.66 -3.25
CA LEU A 76 -4.17 4.69 -3.81
C LEU A 76 -5.61 5.19 -3.69
N ALA A 77 -6.01 5.70 -2.52
CA ALA A 77 -7.34 6.25 -2.30
C ALA A 77 -7.62 7.44 -3.23
N GLU A 78 -6.65 8.35 -3.40
CA GLU A 78 -6.76 9.47 -4.34
C GLU A 78 -6.94 8.98 -5.78
N SER A 79 -6.11 8.02 -6.23
CA SER A 79 -6.20 7.44 -7.57
C SER A 79 -7.56 6.80 -7.84
N VAL A 80 -8.08 6.02 -6.88
CA VAL A 80 -9.38 5.35 -7.00
C VAL A 80 -10.52 6.37 -7.00
N CYS A 81 -10.51 7.31 -6.05
CA CYS A 81 -11.52 8.36 -5.97
C CYS A 81 -11.55 9.21 -7.25
N SER A 82 -10.39 9.59 -7.79
CA SER A 82 -10.29 10.35 -9.04
C SER A 82 -10.80 9.55 -10.25
N ALA A 83 -10.49 8.25 -10.33
CA ALA A 83 -10.93 7.40 -11.43
C ALA A 83 -12.45 7.10 -11.42
N LEU A 84 -13.07 7.14 -10.23
CA LEU A 84 -14.51 6.98 -10.04
C LEU A 84 -15.27 8.31 -10.11
N ASP A 85 -14.58 9.45 -10.04
CA ASP A 85 -15.21 10.76 -10.16
C ASP A 85 -15.80 10.96 -11.56
N GLY A 86 -17.00 11.54 -11.62
CA GLY A 86 -17.74 11.76 -12.86
C GLY A 86 -19.24 11.47 -12.78
N SER A 87 -19.97 11.93 -13.80
CA SER A 87 -21.44 11.83 -13.88
C SER A 87 -21.97 10.53 -14.50
N ARG A 88 -21.07 9.65 -14.97
CA ARG A 88 -21.46 8.38 -15.59
C ARG A 88 -21.57 7.30 -14.52
N GLU A 89 -22.74 6.70 -14.41
CA GLU A 89 -22.97 5.48 -13.63
C GLU A 89 -21.98 4.38 -14.05
N ARG A 90 -21.36 3.75 -13.05
CA ARG A 90 -20.43 2.65 -13.23
C ARG A 90 -21.12 1.34 -12.96
N SER A 91 -20.65 0.29 -13.63
CA SER A 91 -21.01 -1.09 -13.26
C SER A 91 -20.09 -1.59 -12.14
N PRO A 92 -20.49 -2.64 -11.40
CA PRO A 92 -19.59 -3.31 -10.46
C PRO A 92 -18.29 -3.79 -11.13
N ALA A 93 -18.34 -4.22 -12.40
CA ALA A 93 -17.15 -4.62 -13.15
C ALA A 93 -16.17 -3.46 -13.38
N ASP A 94 -16.68 -2.25 -13.63
CA ASP A 94 -15.84 -1.04 -13.77
C ASP A 94 -15.10 -0.70 -12.48
N VAL A 95 -15.74 -0.89 -11.31
CA VAL A 95 -15.08 -0.73 -10.00
C VAL A 95 -13.94 -1.73 -9.83
N GLY A 96 -14.18 -3.00 -10.18
CA GLY A 96 -13.14 -4.03 -10.18
C GLY A 96 -11.94 -3.63 -11.06
N ALA A 97 -12.18 -3.12 -12.26
CA ALA A 97 -11.12 -2.66 -13.15
C ALA A 97 -10.36 -1.43 -12.62
N VAL A 98 -11.06 -0.47 -11.99
CA VAL A 98 -10.44 0.71 -11.36
C VAL A 98 -9.54 0.32 -10.21
N LEU A 99 -10.05 -0.50 -9.28
CA LEU A 99 -9.28 -0.97 -8.12
C LEU A 99 -8.05 -1.76 -8.56
N SER A 100 -8.23 -2.71 -9.49
CA SER A 100 -7.14 -3.55 -9.98
C SER A 100 -6.03 -2.73 -10.61
N ARG A 101 -6.37 -1.78 -11.51
CA ARG A 101 -5.38 -0.88 -12.11
C ARG A 101 -4.62 -0.07 -11.06
N ALA A 102 -5.34 0.54 -10.11
CA ALA A 102 -4.72 1.36 -9.09
C ALA A 102 -3.73 0.55 -8.21
N LEU A 103 -4.06 -0.72 -7.95
CA LEU A 103 -3.19 -1.64 -7.20
C LEU A 103 -2.00 -2.14 -8.04
N ILE A 104 -2.21 -2.48 -9.31
CA ILE A 104 -1.14 -2.86 -10.25
C ILE A 104 -0.12 -1.73 -10.40
N GLU A 105 -0.58 -0.48 -10.42
CA GLU A 105 0.27 0.72 -10.50
C GLU A 105 0.93 1.08 -9.15
N ALA A 106 0.61 0.36 -8.07
CA ALA A 106 1.11 0.61 -6.72
C ALA A 106 1.90 -0.60 -6.14
N PRO A 107 2.92 -1.14 -6.83
CA PRO A 107 3.61 -2.38 -6.44
C PRO A 107 4.21 -2.33 -5.03
N LEU A 108 4.83 -1.20 -4.66
CA LEU A 108 5.38 -1.01 -3.32
C LEU A 108 4.30 -1.07 -2.23
N PHE A 109 3.10 -0.56 -2.51
CA PHE A 109 2.00 -0.64 -1.55
C PHE A 109 1.50 -2.09 -1.41
N CYS A 110 1.39 -2.84 -2.51
CA CYS A 110 1.04 -4.26 -2.47
C CYS A 110 2.05 -5.10 -1.64
N ASP A 111 3.34 -4.83 -1.80
CA ASP A 111 4.38 -5.48 -0.98
C ASP A 111 4.28 -5.10 0.51
N LEU A 112 4.05 -3.81 0.78
CA LEU A 112 3.84 -3.30 2.15
C LEU A 112 2.60 -3.91 2.81
N LEU A 113 1.51 -4.16 2.06
CA LEU A 113 0.29 -4.81 2.56
C LEU A 113 0.57 -6.23 3.06
N GLY A 114 1.31 -7.03 2.27
CA GLY A 114 1.72 -8.38 2.66
C GLY A 114 2.62 -8.40 3.90
N SER A 115 3.44 -7.36 4.06
CA SER A 115 4.35 -7.20 5.19
C SER A 115 3.69 -6.61 6.46
N HIS A 116 2.56 -5.90 6.34
CA HIS A 116 1.97 -5.08 7.39
C HIS A 116 1.49 -5.89 8.60
N TYR A 117 0.78 -6.99 8.35
CA TYR A 117 0.06 -7.75 9.39
C TYR A 117 0.96 -8.65 10.24
N LEU A 118 2.19 -8.91 9.83
CA LEU A 118 3.06 -9.88 10.50
C LEU A 118 4.27 -9.26 11.21
N HIS A 119 4.73 -8.07 10.81
CA HIS A 119 6.06 -7.60 11.25
C HIS A 119 6.15 -6.14 11.70
N LEU A 120 5.29 -5.22 11.24
CA LEU A 120 5.50 -3.78 11.46
C LEU A 120 5.03 -3.29 12.84
N GLU A 121 3.91 -3.78 13.35
CA GLU A 121 3.29 -3.23 14.57
C GLU A 121 4.05 -3.54 15.88
N HIS A 122 4.92 -4.57 15.87
CA HIS A 122 5.62 -5.03 17.08
C HIS A 122 6.90 -4.25 17.42
N GLU A 123 7.46 -3.48 16.47
CA GLU A 123 8.72 -2.74 16.64
C GLU A 123 8.55 -1.22 16.43
N VAL A 124 7.31 -0.76 16.43
CA VAL A 124 6.93 0.65 16.30
C VAL A 124 6.18 1.06 17.55
N GLU A 125 6.40 2.29 18.00
CA GLU A 125 5.68 2.84 19.15
C GLU A 125 4.16 2.80 18.90
N LEU A 126 3.42 2.30 19.88
CA LEU A 126 1.97 2.06 19.76
C LEU A 126 1.18 3.30 19.34
N GLY A 127 1.61 4.49 19.78
CA GLY A 127 0.98 5.75 19.38
C GLY A 127 1.09 6.03 17.89
N GLN A 128 2.21 5.67 17.26
CA GLN A 128 2.43 5.86 15.83
C GLN A 128 1.65 4.86 14.99
N VAL A 129 1.57 3.60 15.46
CA VAL A 129 0.73 2.57 14.83
C VAL A 129 -0.74 3.01 14.81
N ARG A 130 -1.27 3.47 15.96
CA ARG A 130 -2.65 3.94 16.05
C ARG A 130 -2.95 5.13 15.15
N GLU A 131 -2.02 6.08 15.05
CA GLU A 131 -2.20 7.22 14.16
C GLU A 131 -2.20 6.80 12.69
N ALA A 132 -1.28 5.90 12.30
CA ALA A 132 -1.26 5.34 10.95
C ALA A 132 -2.56 4.57 10.63
N GLN A 133 -3.05 3.74 11.56
CA GLN A 133 -4.34 3.03 11.42
C GLN A 133 -5.49 4.02 11.21
N ARG A 134 -5.56 5.10 11.99
CA ARG A 134 -6.59 6.13 11.86
C ARG A 134 -6.56 6.82 10.50
N VAL A 135 -5.36 7.18 10.01
CA VAL A 135 -5.19 7.80 8.69
C VAL A 135 -5.56 6.83 7.56
N ASN A 136 -5.09 5.58 7.64
CA ASN A 136 -5.37 4.56 6.64
C ASN A 136 -6.86 4.23 6.59
N GLN A 137 -7.52 4.12 7.74
CA GLN A 137 -8.97 3.92 7.82
C GLN A 137 -9.74 5.08 7.18
N ALA A 138 -9.36 6.33 7.48
CA ALA A 138 -9.99 7.49 6.87
C ALA A 138 -9.85 7.46 5.34
N ALA A 139 -8.66 7.17 4.81
CA ALA A 139 -8.43 7.02 3.38
C ALA A 139 -9.27 5.88 2.78
N ALA A 140 -9.34 4.71 3.43
CA ALA A 140 -10.16 3.60 2.97
C ALA A 140 -11.64 3.96 2.89
N MET A 141 -12.15 4.72 3.87
CA MET A 141 -13.54 5.19 3.86
C MET A 141 -13.83 6.12 2.69
N THR A 142 -12.87 6.94 2.23
CA THR A 142 -13.07 7.75 1.02
C THR A 142 -13.30 6.90 -0.22
N MET A 143 -12.62 5.76 -0.34
CA MET A 143 -12.84 4.80 -1.43
C MET A 143 -14.21 4.14 -1.33
N VAL A 144 -14.62 3.72 -0.14
CA VAL A 144 -15.96 3.16 0.12
C VAL A 144 -17.04 4.15 -0.31
N ASP A 145 -16.94 5.40 0.15
CA ASP A 145 -17.92 6.43 -0.19
C ASP A 145 -17.92 6.75 -1.71
N ALA A 146 -16.76 6.66 -2.38
CA ALA A 146 -16.67 6.83 -3.83
C ALA A 146 -17.33 5.69 -4.61
N ILE A 147 -17.14 4.44 -4.18
CA ILE A 147 -17.77 3.26 -4.78
C ILE A 147 -19.30 3.33 -4.62
N GLU A 148 -19.78 3.61 -3.40
CA GLU A 148 -21.21 3.73 -3.09
C GLU A 148 -21.89 4.82 -3.95
N ARG A 149 -21.22 5.94 -4.20
CA ARG A 149 -21.73 7.00 -5.09
C ARG A 149 -21.71 6.62 -6.57
N ALA A 150 -20.71 5.86 -7.01
CA ALA A 150 -20.50 5.55 -8.42
C ALA A 150 -21.38 4.40 -8.94
N VAL A 151 -21.82 3.49 -8.06
CA VAL A 151 -22.55 2.26 -8.41
C VAL A 151 -23.76 2.07 -7.48
N PRO A 152 -24.99 2.41 -7.92
CA PRO A 152 -26.20 2.28 -7.10
C PRO A 152 -26.51 0.84 -6.63
N GLU A 153 -25.99 -0.17 -7.34
CA GLU A 153 -26.15 -1.60 -7.03
C GLU A 153 -25.30 -2.07 -5.83
N LEU A 154 -24.29 -1.29 -5.44
CA LEU A 154 -23.37 -1.57 -4.34
C LEU A 154 -23.71 -0.67 -3.16
N ASP A 155 -24.27 -1.26 -2.10
CA ASP A 155 -24.47 -0.52 -0.87
C ASP A 155 -23.16 -0.37 -0.09
N ARG A 156 -23.21 0.39 1.02
CA ARG A 156 -22.06 0.62 1.88
C ARG A 156 -21.37 -0.67 2.36
N ASN A 157 -22.11 -1.74 2.66
CA ASN A 157 -21.53 -3.00 3.13
C ASN A 157 -20.81 -3.70 1.98
N SER A 158 -21.42 -3.76 0.80
CA SER A 158 -20.77 -4.27 -0.41
C SER A 158 -19.49 -3.50 -0.73
N ALA A 159 -19.51 -2.16 -0.62
CA ALA A 159 -18.33 -1.33 -0.84
C ALA A 159 -17.22 -1.58 0.21
N LEU A 160 -17.58 -1.77 1.48
CA LEU A 160 -16.64 -2.17 2.54
C LEU A 160 -15.99 -3.53 2.25
N ASP A 161 -16.80 -4.52 1.86
CA ASP A 161 -16.32 -5.87 1.54
C ASP A 161 -15.41 -5.87 0.31
N ILE A 162 -15.73 -5.06 -0.71
CA ILE A 162 -14.91 -4.87 -1.91
C ILE A 162 -13.55 -4.27 -1.55
N VAL A 163 -13.51 -3.17 -0.78
CA VAL A 163 -12.24 -2.51 -0.39
C VAL A 163 -11.40 -3.45 0.49
N THR A 164 -12.04 -4.18 1.41
CA THR A 164 -11.37 -5.17 2.26
C THR A 164 -10.78 -6.31 1.41
N SER A 165 -11.57 -6.83 0.47
CA SER A 165 -11.13 -7.89 -0.45
C SER A 165 -10.00 -7.42 -1.35
N ALA A 166 -10.03 -6.17 -1.82
CA ALA A 166 -8.97 -5.56 -2.61
C ALA A 166 -7.63 -5.61 -1.88
N PHE A 167 -7.59 -5.19 -0.61
CA PHE A 167 -6.34 -5.23 0.17
C PHE A 167 -5.89 -6.65 0.51
N ALA A 168 -6.83 -7.52 0.91
CA ALA A 168 -6.52 -8.91 1.25
C ALA A 168 -5.96 -9.69 0.04
N LEU A 169 -6.63 -9.59 -1.11
CA LEU A 169 -6.19 -10.25 -2.35
C LEU A 169 -4.87 -9.68 -2.84
N SER A 170 -4.71 -8.36 -2.85
CA SER A 170 -3.47 -7.72 -3.33
C SER A 170 -2.26 -8.12 -2.48
N GLY A 171 -2.39 -8.05 -1.14
CA GLY A 171 -1.31 -8.42 -0.23
C GLY A 171 -0.91 -9.90 -0.41
N MET A 172 -1.89 -10.80 -0.47
CA MET A 172 -1.63 -12.24 -0.63
C MET A 172 -1.04 -12.58 -2.01
N LEU A 173 -1.67 -12.11 -3.09
CA LEU A 173 -1.21 -12.39 -4.45
C LEU A 173 0.17 -11.81 -4.71
N TRP A 174 0.50 -10.66 -4.14
CA TRP A 174 1.83 -10.08 -4.27
C TRP A 174 2.92 -11.03 -3.75
N GLN A 175 2.72 -11.59 -2.55
CA GLN A 175 3.69 -12.54 -1.96
C GLN A 175 3.83 -13.83 -2.78
N PHE A 176 2.74 -14.29 -3.40
CA PHE A 176 2.76 -15.48 -4.25
C PHE A 176 3.46 -15.23 -5.60
N THR A 177 3.24 -14.07 -6.19
CA THR A 177 3.73 -13.72 -7.54
C THR A 177 5.12 -13.08 -7.55
N HIS A 178 5.62 -12.66 -6.38
CA HIS A 178 6.94 -12.07 -6.19
C HIS A 178 7.68 -12.76 -5.02
N PRO A 179 7.97 -14.07 -5.14
CA PRO A 179 8.70 -14.79 -4.10
C PRO A 179 10.11 -14.22 -3.90
N PRO A 180 10.70 -14.34 -2.70
CA PRO A 180 12.09 -13.99 -2.45
C PRO A 180 13.07 -14.75 -3.37
N GLU A 181 14.24 -14.17 -3.60
CA GLU A 181 15.32 -14.80 -4.36
C GLU A 181 15.66 -16.20 -3.80
N GLY A 182 15.69 -17.20 -4.69
CA GLY A 182 15.91 -18.60 -4.36
C GLY A 182 14.65 -19.40 -3.99
N LEU A 183 13.48 -18.74 -3.93
CA LEU A 183 12.16 -19.38 -3.76
C LEU A 183 11.28 -19.21 -5.01
N GLU A 184 11.84 -18.74 -6.13
CA GLU A 184 11.14 -18.75 -7.41
C GLU A 184 10.82 -20.18 -7.80
N HIS A 185 9.54 -20.45 -8.05
CA HIS A 185 9.08 -21.79 -8.34
C HIS A 185 8.53 -21.83 -9.76
N ASP A 186 9.11 -22.68 -10.61
CA ASP A 186 8.60 -22.87 -11.97
C ASP A 186 7.46 -23.89 -11.97
N PHE A 187 6.29 -23.42 -11.55
CA PHE A 187 5.06 -24.22 -11.55
C PHE A 187 4.71 -24.81 -12.92
N LYS A 188 5.25 -24.27 -14.03
CA LYS A 188 4.96 -24.81 -15.37
C LYS A 188 5.70 -26.12 -15.64
N GLU A 189 6.81 -26.36 -14.96
CA GLU A 189 7.59 -27.60 -15.09
C GLU A 189 7.22 -28.66 -14.04
N GLU A 190 6.36 -28.32 -13.07
CA GLU A 190 5.96 -29.24 -12.01
C GLU A 190 4.87 -30.23 -12.42
N PRO A 191 5.10 -31.55 -12.31
CA PRO A 191 4.09 -32.56 -12.58
C PRO A 191 2.87 -32.40 -11.66
N GLY A 192 1.68 -32.22 -12.25
CA GLY A 192 0.42 -32.11 -11.53
C GLY A 192 -0.10 -30.68 -11.34
N PHE A 193 0.68 -29.66 -11.72
CA PHE A 193 0.17 -28.29 -11.78
C PHE A 193 -0.66 -28.03 -13.05
N PRO A 194 -1.83 -27.37 -12.95
CA PRO A 194 -2.64 -27.05 -14.11
C PRO A 194 -1.88 -26.11 -15.07
N GLN A 195 -1.83 -26.46 -16.35
CA GLN A 195 -1.15 -25.66 -17.38
C GLN A 195 -1.82 -24.29 -17.60
N ASP A 196 -3.09 -24.16 -17.25
CA ASP A 196 -3.88 -22.94 -17.34
C ASP A 196 -3.85 -22.10 -16.04
N TRP A 197 -3.05 -22.49 -15.05
CA TRP A 197 -2.90 -21.68 -13.85
C TRP A 197 -2.14 -20.39 -14.14
N ASP A 198 -2.87 -19.28 -14.05
CA ASP A 198 -2.36 -17.94 -14.23
C ASP A 198 -1.61 -17.46 -12.98
N THR A 199 -0.29 -17.31 -13.11
CA THR A 199 0.59 -16.80 -12.05
C THR A 199 0.90 -15.30 -12.21
N ASP A 200 0.30 -14.61 -13.18
CA ASP A 200 0.46 -13.17 -13.34
C ASP A 200 -0.38 -12.41 -12.30
N PHE A 201 0.28 -11.47 -11.60
CA PHE A 201 -0.35 -10.67 -10.56
C PHE A 201 -1.51 -9.84 -11.12
N ALA A 202 -1.29 -9.13 -12.22
CA ALA A 202 -2.25 -8.18 -12.76
C ALA A 202 -3.50 -8.87 -13.29
N SER A 203 -3.33 -9.94 -14.06
CA SER A 203 -4.41 -10.74 -14.63
C SER A 203 -5.23 -11.42 -13.53
N THR A 204 -4.57 -12.07 -12.56
CA THR A 204 -5.26 -12.78 -11.47
C THR A 204 -5.98 -11.81 -10.54
N LEU A 205 -5.35 -10.70 -10.14
CA LEU A 205 -5.98 -9.69 -9.30
C LEU A 205 -7.20 -9.09 -9.98
N THR A 206 -7.09 -8.73 -11.27
CA THR A 206 -8.22 -8.17 -12.04
C THR A 206 -9.39 -9.13 -12.10
N ARG A 207 -9.14 -10.39 -12.46
CA ARG A 207 -10.17 -11.43 -12.54
C ARG A 207 -10.89 -11.61 -11.20
N LEU A 208 -10.15 -11.73 -10.10
CA LEU A 208 -10.72 -11.96 -8.78
C LEU A 208 -11.49 -10.74 -8.28
N LEU A 209 -10.94 -9.53 -8.42
CA LEU A 209 -11.65 -8.32 -7.96
C LEU A 209 -12.88 -8.00 -8.78
N THR A 210 -12.84 -8.20 -10.09
CA THR A 210 -14.05 -8.07 -10.92
C THR A 210 -15.12 -9.06 -10.48
N ALA A 211 -14.76 -10.32 -10.20
CA ALA A 211 -15.69 -11.32 -9.68
C ALA A 211 -16.27 -10.92 -8.31
N THR A 212 -15.44 -10.44 -7.39
CA THR A 212 -15.88 -9.93 -6.08
C THR A 212 -16.86 -8.78 -6.24
N CYS A 213 -16.56 -7.80 -7.10
CA CYS A 213 -17.44 -6.65 -7.29
C CYS A 213 -18.79 -7.06 -7.88
N ILE A 214 -18.81 -7.94 -8.89
CA ILE A 214 -20.04 -8.46 -9.48
C ILE A 214 -20.84 -9.26 -8.45
N GLY A 215 -20.19 -10.11 -7.65
CA GLY A 215 -20.85 -10.93 -6.64
C GLY A 215 -21.37 -10.14 -5.43
N ALA A 216 -20.78 -8.98 -5.14
CA ALA A 216 -21.22 -8.08 -4.07
C ALA A 216 -22.38 -7.17 -4.48
N ALA A 217 -22.69 -7.08 -5.78
CA ALA A 217 -23.84 -6.34 -6.28
C ALA A 217 -25.13 -7.02 -5.80
N LYS A 218 -26.11 -6.22 -5.37
CA LYS A 218 -27.43 -6.75 -5.05
C LYS A 218 -28.05 -7.31 -6.33
N THR A 219 -28.47 -8.57 -6.30
CA THR A 219 -29.31 -9.12 -7.36
C THR A 219 -30.61 -8.31 -7.41
N PRO A 220 -31.08 -7.90 -8.60
CA PRO A 220 -32.37 -7.23 -8.75
C PRO A 220 -33.55 -8.07 -8.25
#